data_AF-V5GVJ2-F1
#
_entry.id   AF-V5GVJ2-F1
#
_cell.length_a   1.000
_cell.length_b   1.000
_cell.length_c   1.000
_cell.angle_alpha   90.00
_cell.angle_beta   90.00
_cell.angle_gamma   90.00
#
_symmetry.space_group_name_H-M   'P 1'
#
loop_
_entity.id
_entity.type
_entity.pdbx_description
1 polymer ?
#
loop_
_entity_poly.entity_id
_entity_poly.type
_entity_poly.pdbx_seq_one_letter_code
_entity_poly.pdbx_strand_id
1 'polypeptide(L)' 'MRVLIIVMASLLLLESFYFVECRRRPPKYQTKPGCGILCDPKQSNCGGKVCKRCTGGGYWTPYTCQK' A
#
# COMPACT_ATOMS: atom_id res chain seq x y z
N MET A 1 -27.95 8.08 -31.31
CA MET A 1 -28.51 8.26 -29.95
C MET A 1 -28.10 7.14 -29.01
N ARG A 2 -28.35 5.85 -29.33
CA ARG A 2 -28.06 4.71 -28.41
C ARG A 2 -26.57 4.45 -28.16
N VAL A 3 -25.72 4.64 -29.17
CA VAL A 3 -24.25 4.45 -29.06
C VAL A 3 -23.64 5.42 -28.05
N LEU A 4 -24.05 6.70 -28.08
CA LEU A 4 -23.57 7.71 -27.13
C LEU A 4 -23.93 7.34 -25.69
N ILE A 5 -25.13 6.83 -25.45
CA ILE A 5 -25.56 6.39 -24.11
C ILE A 5 -24.69 5.22 -23.62
N ILE A 6 -24.39 4.26 -24.49
CA ILE A 6 -23.54 3.11 -24.14
C ILE A 6 -22.12 3.56 -23.79
N VAL A 7 -21.53 4.43 -24.61
CA VAL A 7 -20.17 4.97 -24.36
C VAL A 7 -20.11 5.74 -23.03
N MET A 8 -21.11 6.58 -22.76
CA MET A 8 -21.16 7.34 -21.50
C MET A 8 -21.38 6.41 -20.29
N ALA A 9 -22.22 5.38 -20.42
CA ALA A 9 -22.41 4.38 -19.36
C ALA A 9 -21.13 3.58 -19.08
N SER A 10 -20.37 3.22 -20.11
CA SER A 10 -19.08 2.54 -19.94
C SER A 10 -18.04 3.42 -19.25
N LEU A 11 -17.97 4.71 -19.61
CA LEU A 11 -17.08 5.68 -18.96
C LEU A 11 -17.42 5.86 -17.47
N LEU A 12 -18.71 6.01 -17.14
CA LEU A 12 -19.18 6.16 -15.75
C LEU A 12 -18.86 4.93 -14.89
N LEU A 13 -19.02 3.73 -15.46
CA LEU A 13 -18.66 2.50 -14.77
C LEU A 13 -17.16 2.46 -14.51
N LEU A 14 -16.33 2.80 -15.50
CA LEU A 14 -14.88 2.79 -15.36
C LEU A 14 -14.40 3.74 -14.25
N GLU A 15 -14.94 4.97 -14.19
CA GLU A 15 -14.61 5.91 -13.11
C GLU A 15 -15.03 5.40 -11.73
N SER A 16 -16.20 4.74 -11.64
CA SER A 16 -16.67 4.18 -10.37
C SER A 16 -15.75 3.07 -9.84
N PHE A 17 -15.26 2.20 -10.73
CA PHE A 17 -14.29 1.17 -10.38
C PHE A 17 -12.95 1.79 -9.96
N TYR A 18 -12.47 2.80 -10.71
CA TYR A 18 -11.24 3.50 -10.37
C TYR A 18 -11.33 4.19 -9.00
N PHE A 19 -12.47 4.80 -8.70
CA PHE A 19 -12.71 5.45 -7.40
C PHE A 19 -12.71 4.45 -6.25
N VAL A 20 -13.27 3.25 -6.44
CA VAL A 20 -13.27 2.18 -5.43
C VAL A 20 -11.86 1.64 -5.20
N GLU A 21 -11.09 1.40 -6.27
CA GLU A 21 -9.70 0.93 -6.19
C GLU A 21 -8.80 1.95 -5.48
N CYS A 22 -8.95 3.25 -5.79
CA CYS A 22 -8.16 4.32 -5.17
C CYS A 22 -8.66 4.70 -3.75
N ARG A 23 -9.93 4.44 -3.40
CA ARG A 23 -10.48 4.61 -2.04
C ARG A 23 -9.99 3.55 -1.06
N ARG A 24 -9.41 2.44 -1.53
CA ARG A 24 -8.62 1.55 -0.66
C ARG A 24 -7.42 2.34 -0.16
N ARG A 25 -7.62 3.07 0.94
CA ARG A 25 -6.54 3.70 1.70
C ARG A 25 -5.44 2.65 1.86
N PRO A 26 -4.17 2.99 1.57
CA PRO A 26 -3.07 2.09 1.92
C PRO A 26 -3.25 1.72 3.39
N PRO A 27 -3.04 0.44 3.76
CA PRO A 27 -3.21 0.02 5.14
C PRO A 27 -2.43 0.99 6.01
N LYS A 28 -3.12 1.65 6.95
CA LYS A 28 -2.45 2.40 8.00
C LYS A 28 -1.54 1.38 8.67
N TYR A 29 -0.24 1.44 8.39
CA TYR A 29 0.74 0.59 9.02
C TYR A 29 0.63 0.87 10.52
N GLN A 30 -0.10 0.02 11.23
CA GLN A 30 -0.03 0.00 12.67
C GLN A 30 1.40 -0.41 12.97
N THR A 31 2.19 0.55 13.43
CA THR A 31 3.55 0.34 13.91
C THR A 31 3.47 -0.49 15.21
N LYS A 32 3.02 -1.74 15.11
CA LYS A 32 3.14 -2.70 16.19
C LYS A 32 4.64 -2.96 16.35
N PRO A 33 5.23 -2.77 17.53
CA PRO A 33 6.65 -3.04 17.73
C PRO A 33 6.90 -4.55 17.56
N GLY A 34 7.44 -4.96 16.42
CA GLY A 34 7.66 -6.36 16.08
C GLY A 34 8.50 -6.53 14.81
N CYS A 35 9.14 -7.70 14.66
CA CYS A 35 9.84 -8.07 13.43
C CYS A 35 8.81 -8.39 12.33
N GLY A 36 9.17 -8.15 11.07
CA GLY A 36 8.33 -8.39 9.90
C GLY A 36 7.38 -7.23 9.56
N ILE A 37 7.35 -6.14 10.34
CA ILE A 37 6.65 -4.92 9.93
C ILE A 37 7.44 -4.21 8.84
N LEU A 38 6.72 -3.55 7.94
CA LEU A 38 7.33 -2.72 6.91
C LEU A 38 7.98 -1.49 7.57
N CYS A 39 9.15 -1.12 7.08
CA CYS A 39 9.92 0.01 7.60
C CYS A 39 10.50 0.84 6.47
N ASP A 40 10.76 2.11 6.76
CA ASP A 40 11.45 2.99 5.82
C ASP A 40 12.97 2.91 6.10
N PRO A 41 13.81 2.62 5.09
CA PRO A 41 15.26 2.57 5.27
C PRO A 41 15.86 3.93 5.69
N LYS A 42 15.21 5.05 5.38
CA LYS A 42 15.67 6.39 5.78
C LYS A 42 15.21 6.78 7.19
N GLN A 43 14.07 6.25 7.62
CA GLN A 43 13.48 6.54 8.92
C GLN A 43 12.97 5.23 9.52
N SER A 44 13.89 4.51 10.18
CA SER A 44 13.59 3.20 10.74
C SER A 44 12.56 3.34 11.88
N ASN A 45 11.29 3.06 11.57
CA ASN A 45 10.21 2.99 12.56
C ASN A 45 10.24 1.68 13.38
N CYS A 46 11.39 1.00 13.40
CA CYS A 46 11.61 -0.25 14.13
C CYS A 46 11.85 0.06 15.61
N GLY A 47 10.81 -0.03 16.43
CA GLY A 47 10.83 0.36 17.85
C GLY A 47 10.99 -0.78 18.86
N GLY A 48 11.31 -2.02 18.42
CA GLY A 48 11.39 -3.18 19.31
C GLY A 48 12.74 -3.32 20.02
N LYS A 49 12.77 -3.94 21.22
CA LYS A 49 14.03 -4.30 21.90
C LYS A 49 14.93 -5.20 21.05
N VAL A 50 14.32 -6.07 20.26
CA VAL A 50 15.01 -7.06 19.42
C VAL A 50 15.05 -6.60 17.96
N CYS A 51 13.95 -6.05 17.44
CA CYS A 51 13.81 -5.72 16.03
C CYS A 51 14.09 -4.22 15.82
N LYS A 52 15.37 -3.87 15.62
CA LYS A 52 15.84 -2.48 15.48
C LYS A 52 16.28 -2.13 14.06
N ARG A 53 16.61 -3.13 13.24
CA ARG A 53 17.17 -2.91 11.91
C ARG A 53 16.07 -2.98 10.88
N CYS A 54 16.08 -2.02 9.96
CA CYS A 54 15.28 -2.06 8.76
C CYS A 54 16.11 -2.73 7.66
N THR A 55 15.75 -3.95 7.29
CA THR A 55 16.53 -4.78 6.37
C THR A 55 15.61 -5.38 5.30
N GLY A 56 16.16 -5.64 4.11
CA GLY A 56 15.38 -5.98 2.92
C GLY A 56 15.60 -4.95 1.83
N GLY A 57 14.66 -4.85 0.87
CA GLY A 57 14.77 -3.89 -0.23
C GLY A 57 15.41 -4.44 -1.49
N GLY A 58 14.93 -5.60 -1.96
CA GLY A 58 15.17 -6.02 -3.34
C GLY A 58 14.16 -5.39 -4.29
N TYR A 59 14.36 -5.58 -5.59
CA TYR A 59 13.39 -5.16 -6.63
C TYR A 59 11.96 -5.69 -6.39
N TRP A 60 11.84 -6.79 -5.65
CA TRP A 60 10.56 -7.48 -5.38
C TRP A 60 10.28 -7.71 -3.89
N THR A 61 11.19 -7.30 -2.99
CA THR A 61 11.05 -7.54 -1.55
C THR A 61 11.07 -6.23 -0.78
N PRO A 62 10.00 -5.92 -0.03
CA PRO A 62 9.94 -4.66 0.69
C PRO A 62 10.87 -4.66 1.91
N TYR A 63 11.23 -3.46 2.36
CA TYR A 63 12.01 -3.27 3.59
C TYR A 63 11.18 -3.63 4.82
N THR A 64 11.72 -4.49 5.68
CA THR A 64 11.03 -4.95 6.90
C THR A 64 11.93 -4.90 8.12
N CYS A 65 11.34 -4.73 9.31
CA CYS A 65 12.10 -4.75 10.55
C CYS A 65 12.57 -6.18 10.85
N GLN A 66 13.87 -6.36 11.02
CA GLN A 66 14.48 -7.63 11.41
C GLN A 66 15.21 -7.49 12.75
N LYS A 67 15.54 -8.64 13.35
CA LYS A 67 16.34 -8.71 14.59
C LYS A 67 17.73 -8.14 14.37
#